data_AF-A0A7W0SJG6-F1
#
_entry.id   AF-A0A7W0SJG6-F1
#
_cell.length_a   1.000
_cell.length_b   1.000
_cell.length_c   1.000
_cell.angle_alpha   90.00
_cell.angle_beta   90.00
_cell.angle_gamma   90.00
#
_symmetry.space_group_name_H-M   'P 1'
#
loop_
_entity.id
_entity.type
_entity.pdbx_description
1 polymer ?
#
loop_
_entity_poly.entity_id
_entity_poly.type
_entity_poly.pdbx_seq_one_letter_code
_entity_poly.pdbx_strand_id
1 'polypeptide(L)'
;MDTGQILLVALAVLVPAALLWGVFLMRSGRTRKPSIMLGIPHAMRPAQPDEKLEGPRLERIMIFGLISTLAVAIFIPVYWLPESQRQASFTKRFEEESVERGALIFAVPPEIPEDADASAFRANEHALALGQGCAQCHGASTGEGGVPPSQAAGGGQSTFVDPETGASVSYQAPPLQNVFQRWDEEVIKFTIERGRPGTDMPAWGVEYGGPMTEQMIDDVIAWLASLPGNQEAPAIPKSCANPKGDALVSCGGKIFEARCAVCHGA
;
A
#
# COMPACT_ATOMS: atom_id res chain seq x y z
N MET A 1 -22.77 5.72 22.61
CA MET A 1 -23.33 6.62 21.60
C MET A 1 -23.80 7.87 22.31
N ASP A 2 -23.24 9.02 21.94
CA ASP A 2 -23.62 10.29 22.55
C ASP A 2 -25.04 10.69 22.13
N THR A 3 -25.75 11.47 22.94
CA THR A 3 -27.13 11.90 22.66
C THR A 3 -27.24 12.64 21.32
N GLY A 4 -26.21 13.40 20.95
CA GLY A 4 -26.08 14.03 19.64
C GLY A 4 -25.95 13.04 18.47
N GLN A 5 -25.30 11.88 18.66
CA GLN A 5 -25.22 10.84 17.64
C GLN A 5 -26.55 10.11 17.45
N ILE A 6 -27.30 9.90 18.53
CA ILE A 6 -28.64 9.30 18.47
C ILE A 6 -29.59 10.21 17.69
N LEU A 7 -29.56 11.52 17.96
CA LEU A 7 -30.36 12.51 17.22
C LEU A 7 -29.99 12.55 15.74
N LEU A 8 -28.69 12.54 15.40
CA LEU A 8 -28.22 12.52 14.01
C LEU A 8 -28.70 11.27 13.25
N VAL A 9 -28.58 10.09 13.86
CA VAL A 9 -29.05 8.83 13.25
C VAL A 9 -30.57 8.83 13.09
N ALA A 10 -31.31 9.31 14.10
CA ALA A 10 -32.77 9.42 14.02
C ALA A 10 -33.20 10.38 12.89
N LEU A 11 -32.55 11.54 12.75
CA LEU A 11 -32.82 12.50 11.68
C LEU A 11 -32.48 11.92 10.30
N ALA A 12 -31.37 11.20 10.18
CA ALA A 12 -30.94 10.57 8.95
C ALA A 12 -31.90 9.49 8.44
N VAL A 13 -32.67 8.85 9.31
CA VAL A 13 -33.67 7.82 8.94
C VAL A 13 -35.07 8.41 8.78
N LEU A 14 -35.49 9.28 9.70
CA LEU A 14 -36.87 9.78 9.74
C LEU A 14 -37.16 10.81 8.65
N VAL A 15 -36.19 11.66 8.28
CA VAL A 15 -36.36 12.63 7.20
C VAL A 15 -36.60 11.97 5.84
N PRO A 16 -35.76 11.01 5.38
CA PRO A 16 -36.04 10.32 4.12
C PRO A 16 -37.32 9.48 4.19
N ALA A 17 -37.64 8.85 5.33
CA ALA A 17 -38.90 8.13 5.51
C ALA A 17 -40.12 9.06 5.36
N ALA A 18 -40.09 10.25 5.97
CA ALA A 18 -41.13 11.26 5.86
C ALA A 18 -41.25 11.82 4.43
N LEU A 19 -40.12 12.03 3.74
CA LEU A 19 -40.10 12.42 2.33
C LEU A 19 -40.73 11.34 1.44
N LEU A 20 -40.36 10.07 1.62
CA LEU A 20 -40.93 8.94 0.88
C LEU A 20 -42.44 8.80 1.15
N TRP A 21 -42.86 8.98 2.40
CA TRP A 21 -44.27 8.99 2.78
C TRP A 21 -45.03 10.15 2.14
N GLY A 22 -44.45 11.36 2.12
CA GLY A 22 -45.03 12.52 1.44
C GLY A 22 -45.16 12.31 -0.07
N VAL A 23 -44.15 11.71 -0.70
CA VAL A 23 -44.20 11.31 -2.12
C VAL A 23 -45.27 10.25 -2.36
N PHE A 24 -45.39 9.27 -1.47
CA PHE A 24 -46.42 8.24 -1.53
C PHE A 24 -47.83 8.84 -1.45
N LEU A 25 -48.08 9.75 -0.50
CA LEU A 25 -49.36 10.44 -0.35
C LEU A 25 -49.71 11.31 -1.57
N MET A 26 -48.73 12.05 -2.12
CA MET A 26 -48.94 12.82 -3.36
C MET A 26 -49.24 11.92 -4.56
N ARG A 27 -48.67 10.72 -4.59
CA ARG A 27 -48.85 9.78 -5.70
C ARG A 27 -50.16 8.99 -5.57
N SER A 28 -50.58 8.64 -4.36
CA SER A 28 -51.82 7.92 -4.08
C SER A 28 -53.06 8.81 -4.27
N GLY A 29 -52.94 10.13 -4.04
CA GLY A 29 -54.01 11.11 -4.28
C GLY A 29 -54.24 11.47 -5.76
N ARG A 30 -53.40 11.00 -6.69
CA ARG A 30 -53.56 11.29 -8.13
C ARG A 30 -54.57 10.36 -8.78
N THR A 31 -55.57 10.93 -9.44
CA THR A 31 -56.54 10.19 -10.25
C THR A 31 -55.83 9.43 -11.38
N ARG A 32 -56.17 8.16 -11.56
CA ARG A 32 -55.62 7.34 -12.65
C ARG A 32 -56.10 7.91 -13.99
N LYS A 33 -55.19 7.94 -14.98
CA LYS A 33 -55.53 8.40 -16.33
C LYS A 33 -56.65 7.54 -16.94
N PRO A 34 -57.60 8.14 -17.67
CA PRO A 34 -58.76 7.42 -18.22
C PRO A 34 -58.36 6.28 -19.17
N SER A 35 -57.24 6.40 -19.89
CA SER A 35 -56.69 5.34 -20.76
C SER A 35 -56.22 4.08 -20.01
N ILE A 36 -55.90 4.21 -18.72
CA ILE A 36 -55.56 3.08 -17.84
C ILE A 36 -56.85 2.45 -17.29
N MET A 37 -57.89 3.26 -17.01
CA MET A 37 -59.20 2.75 -16.59
C MET A 37 -59.93 1.99 -17.70
N LEU A 38 -59.84 2.47 -18.95
CA LEU A 38 -60.48 1.88 -20.12
C LEU A 38 -59.74 0.64 -20.66
N GLY A 39 -58.62 0.24 -20.06
CA GLY A 39 -57.88 -0.97 -20.45
C GLY A 39 -57.25 -0.94 -21.85
N ILE A 40 -57.16 0.25 -22.48
CA ILE A 40 -56.69 0.37 -23.87
C ILE A 40 -55.20 0.00 -23.93
N PRO A 41 -54.82 -1.04 -24.72
CA PRO A 41 -53.42 -1.42 -24.92
C PRO A 41 -52.59 -0.25 -25.43
N HIS A 42 -51.33 -0.15 -24.99
CA HIS A 42 -50.49 1.04 -25.24
C HIS A 42 -50.32 1.38 -26.73
N ALA A 43 -50.27 0.36 -27.60
CA ALA A 43 -50.10 0.51 -29.04
C ALA A 43 -51.37 0.96 -29.79
N MET A 44 -52.56 0.80 -29.18
CA MET A 44 -53.84 1.22 -29.79
C MET A 44 -54.33 2.57 -29.27
N ARG A 45 -53.54 3.26 -28.45
CA ARG A 45 -53.91 4.60 -27.98
C ARG A 45 -53.71 5.60 -29.12
N PRO A 46 -54.65 6.53 -29.31
CA PRO A 46 -54.48 7.57 -30.32
C PRO A 46 -53.17 8.33 -30.06
N ALA A 47 -52.43 8.61 -31.15
CA ALA A 47 -51.22 9.41 -31.09
C ALA A 47 -51.55 10.79 -30.47
N GLN A 48 -50.58 11.37 -29.76
CA GLN A 48 -50.76 12.74 -29.27
C GLN A 48 -50.82 13.68 -30.48
N PRO A 49 -51.63 14.75 -30.42
CA PRO A 49 -51.61 15.78 -31.46
C PRO A 49 -50.24 16.44 -31.50
N ASP A 50 -49.86 16.90 -32.70
CA ASP A 50 -48.51 17.40 -33.00
C ASP A 50 -48.11 18.59 -32.10
N GLU A 51 -49.04 19.52 -31.88
CA GLU A 51 -48.89 20.65 -30.95
C GLU A 51 -48.39 20.24 -29.55
N LYS A 52 -48.82 19.07 -29.05
CA LYS A 52 -48.39 18.54 -27.75
C LYS A 52 -47.02 17.89 -27.80
N LEU A 53 -46.66 17.30 -28.93
CA LEU A 53 -45.36 16.66 -29.13
C LEU A 53 -44.27 17.73 -29.29
N GLU A 54 -44.51 18.75 -30.10
CA GLU A 54 -43.54 19.80 -30.42
C GLU A 54 -43.48 20.92 -29.37
N GLY A 55 -44.55 21.17 -28.61
CA GLY A 55 -44.54 22.18 -27.53
C GLY A 55 -44.17 21.59 -26.16
N PRO A 56 -45.17 21.33 -25.29
CA PRO A 56 -44.96 21.07 -23.88
C PRO A 56 -44.21 19.76 -23.57
N ARG A 57 -44.17 18.81 -24.50
CA ARG A 57 -43.39 17.57 -24.32
C ARG A 57 -41.93 17.77 -24.70
N LEU A 58 -41.65 18.39 -25.84
CA LEU A 58 -40.29 18.68 -26.29
C LEU A 58 -39.58 19.61 -25.30
N GLU A 59 -40.25 20.70 -24.90
CA GLU A 59 -39.74 21.66 -23.92
C GLU A 59 -39.36 20.98 -22.59
N ARG A 60 -40.20 20.05 -22.10
CA ARG A 60 -39.91 19.28 -20.89
C ARG A 60 -38.66 18.42 -21.04
N ILE A 61 -38.49 17.73 -22.16
CA ILE A 61 -37.31 16.88 -22.40
C ILE A 61 -36.05 17.73 -22.48
N MET A 62 -36.10 18.87 -23.19
CA MET A 62 -35.00 19.82 -23.27
C MET A 62 -34.62 20.39 -21.91
N ILE A 63 -35.59 20.73 -21.06
CA ILE A 63 -35.34 21.18 -19.68
C ILE A 63 -34.57 20.12 -18.90
N PHE A 64 -34.96 18.84 -18.99
CA PHE A 64 -34.21 17.76 -18.33
C PHE A 64 -32.80 17.60 -18.90
N GLY A 65 -32.60 17.75 -20.21
CA GLY A 65 -31.28 17.77 -20.83
C GLY A 65 -30.40 18.92 -20.33
N LEU A 66 -30.98 20.12 -20.22
CA LEU A 66 -30.29 21.30 -19.67
C LEU A 66 -29.92 21.09 -18.19
N ILE A 67 -30.85 20.60 -17.38
CA ILE A 67 -30.60 20.29 -15.96
C ILE A 67 -29.49 19.24 -15.84
N SER A 68 -29.52 18.17 -16.64
CA SER A 68 -28.48 17.14 -16.64
C SER A 68 -27.12 17.72 -17.01
N THR A 69 -27.09 18.62 -18.01
CA THR A 69 -25.85 19.26 -18.46
C THR A 69 -25.29 20.18 -17.38
N LEU A 70 -26.13 21.02 -16.77
CA LEU A 70 -25.76 21.87 -15.64
C LEU A 70 -25.29 21.05 -14.43
N ALA A 71 -25.95 19.93 -14.14
CA ALA A 71 -25.57 19.04 -13.06
C ALA A 71 -24.16 18.48 -13.27
N VAL A 72 -23.83 17.99 -14.47
CA VAL A 72 -22.47 17.51 -14.78
C VAL A 72 -21.44 18.65 -14.76
N ALA A 73 -21.80 19.81 -15.33
CA ALA A 73 -20.93 20.98 -15.37
C ALA A 73 -20.58 21.52 -13.99
N ILE A 74 -21.48 21.39 -13.00
CA ILE A 74 -21.23 21.74 -11.60
C ILE A 74 -20.55 20.59 -10.85
N PHE A 75 -20.96 19.35 -11.09
CA PHE A 75 -20.44 18.17 -10.42
C PHE A 75 -18.94 17.98 -10.65
N ILE A 76 -18.46 18.11 -11.89
CA ILE A 76 -17.05 17.88 -12.21
C ILE A 76 -16.13 18.82 -11.40
N PRO A 77 -16.30 20.16 -11.43
CA PRO A 77 -15.51 21.06 -10.60
C PRO A 77 -15.64 20.76 -9.10
N VAL A 78 -16.87 20.52 -8.61
CA VAL A 78 -17.11 20.24 -7.18
C VAL A 78 -16.42 18.94 -6.74
N TYR A 79 -16.45 17.90 -7.56
CA TYR A 79 -15.75 16.64 -7.30
C TYR A 79 -14.23 16.79 -7.33
N TRP A 80 -13.73 17.73 -8.13
CA TRP A 80 -12.31 18.02 -8.27
C TRP A 80 -11.74 18.90 -7.16
N LEU A 81 -12.57 19.72 -6.48
CA LEU A 81 -12.13 20.57 -5.36
C LEU A 81 -11.33 19.81 -4.27
N PRO A 82 -11.75 18.61 -3.81
CA PRO A 82 -10.99 17.83 -2.83
C PRO A 82 -9.99 16.84 -3.46
N GLU A 83 -9.75 16.86 -4.79
CA GLU A 83 -8.93 15.84 -5.44
C GLU A 83 -7.49 15.80 -4.90
N SER A 84 -6.88 16.96 -4.64
CA SER A 84 -5.51 16.99 -4.08
C SER A 84 -5.40 16.26 -2.74
N GLN A 85 -6.41 16.37 -1.87
CA GLN A 85 -6.45 15.67 -0.59
C GLN A 85 -6.66 14.16 -0.77
N ARG A 86 -7.50 13.75 -1.72
CA ARG A 86 -7.72 12.34 -2.06
C ARG A 86 -6.44 11.70 -2.58
N GLN A 87 -5.74 12.37 -3.50
CA GLN A 87 -4.45 11.90 -4.01
C GLN A 87 -3.41 11.78 -2.89
N ALA A 88 -3.28 12.79 -2.02
CA ALA A 88 -2.35 12.72 -0.89
C ALA A 88 -2.67 11.55 0.07
N SER A 89 -3.95 11.31 0.37
CA SER A 89 -4.37 10.19 1.20
C SER A 89 -4.09 8.83 0.55
N PHE A 90 -4.21 8.74 -0.77
CA PHE A 90 -3.91 7.53 -1.53
C PHE A 90 -2.39 7.25 -1.54
N THR A 91 -1.56 8.26 -1.80
CA THR A 91 -0.10 8.13 -1.75
C THR A 91 0.36 7.62 -0.38
N LYS A 92 -0.13 8.23 0.70
CA LYS A 92 0.21 7.80 2.06
C LYS A 92 -0.18 6.33 2.30
N ARG A 93 -1.39 5.94 1.92
CA ARG A 93 -1.86 4.56 2.07
C ARG A 93 -1.03 3.59 1.23
N PHE A 94 -0.69 3.97 0.01
CA PHE A 94 0.14 3.16 -0.89
C PHE A 94 1.54 2.94 -0.31
N GLU A 95 2.16 3.98 0.24
CA GLU A 95 3.47 3.89 0.92
C GLU A 95 3.40 2.99 2.16
N GLU A 96 2.38 3.16 3.02
CA GLU A 96 2.16 2.32 4.19
C GLU A 96 2.01 0.82 3.81
N GLU A 97 1.17 0.53 2.82
CA GLU A 97 0.98 -0.83 2.31
C GLU A 97 2.22 -1.39 1.62
N SER A 98 3.01 -0.56 0.93
CA SER A 98 4.26 -0.95 0.27
C SER A 98 5.32 -1.37 1.28
N VAL A 99 5.49 -0.59 2.35
CA VAL A 99 6.40 -0.92 3.46
C VAL A 99 5.96 -2.20 4.17
N GLU A 100 4.65 -2.41 4.38
CA GLU A 100 4.12 -3.63 4.99
C GLU A 100 4.40 -4.87 4.12
N ARG A 101 4.09 -4.80 2.81
CA ARG A 101 4.39 -5.89 1.88
C ARG A 101 5.89 -6.17 1.80
N GLY A 102 6.72 -5.14 1.71
CA GLY A 102 8.18 -5.26 1.70
C GLY A 102 8.72 -5.99 2.93
N ALA A 103 8.16 -5.70 4.11
CA ALA A 103 8.52 -6.40 5.35
C ALA A 103 8.20 -7.89 5.28
N LEU A 104 7.03 -8.26 4.74
CA LEU A 104 6.62 -9.65 4.58
C LEU A 104 7.48 -10.39 3.55
N ILE A 105 7.79 -9.75 2.42
CA ILE A 105 8.67 -10.29 1.38
C ILE A 105 10.06 -10.56 1.95
N PHE A 106 10.60 -9.62 2.74
CA PHE A 106 11.91 -9.76 3.35
C PHE A 106 11.97 -10.89 4.41
N ALA A 107 10.90 -11.05 5.17
CA ALA A 107 10.83 -12.02 6.26
C ALA A 107 10.87 -13.47 5.77
N VAL A 108 11.28 -14.38 6.67
CA VAL A 108 11.09 -15.82 6.47
C VAL A 108 9.62 -16.13 6.68
N PRO A 109 8.91 -16.74 5.70
CA PRO A 109 7.52 -17.11 5.87
C PRO A 109 7.37 -18.09 7.04
N PRO A 110 6.31 -17.96 7.87
CA PRO A 110 6.11 -18.82 9.02
C PRO A 110 5.81 -20.26 8.57
N GLU A 111 6.31 -21.24 9.32
CA GLU A 111 5.96 -22.65 9.12
C GLU A 111 4.52 -22.89 9.59
N ILE A 112 3.76 -23.66 8.80
CA ILE A 112 2.40 -24.09 9.16
C ILE A 112 2.45 -25.60 9.45
N PRO A 113 1.92 -26.06 10.60
CA PRO A 113 1.74 -27.49 10.85
C PRO A 113 0.94 -28.17 9.75
N GLU A 114 1.32 -29.39 9.38
CA GLU A 114 0.63 -30.15 8.32
C GLU A 114 -0.85 -30.42 8.64
N ASP A 115 -1.23 -30.43 9.92
CA ASP A 115 -2.59 -30.64 10.42
C ASP A 115 -3.37 -29.34 10.65
N ALA A 116 -2.83 -28.18 10.24
CA ALA A 116 -3.46 -26.89 10.45
C ALA A 116 -4.76 -26.73 9.63
N ASP A 117 -5.73 -26.03 10.23
CA ASP A 117 -7.00 -25.76 9.58
C ASP A 117 -6.91 -24.61 8.53
N ALA A 118 -7.95 -24.48 7.71
CA ALA A 118 -8.02 -23.42 6.70
C ALA A 118 -8.08 -21.99 7.29
N SER A 119 -8.28 -21.84 8.60
CA SER A 119 -8.26 -20.54 9.27
C SER A 119 -6.84 -20.09 9.60
N ALA A 120 -5.96 -21.05 9.96
CA ALA A 120 -4.54 -20.81 10.17
C ALA A 120 -3.83 -20.37 8.87
N PHE A 121 -4.19 -20.94 7.72
CA PHE A 121 -3.69 -20.48 6.41
C PHE A 121 -4.15 -19.04 6.13
N ARG A 122 -5.44 -18.74 6.30
CA ARG A 122 -5.99 -17.39 6.08
C ARG A 122 -5.37 -16.33 6.98
N ALA A 123 -5.02 -16.68 8.22
CA ALA A 123 -4.36 -15.77 9.14
C ALA A 123 -2.94 -15.37 8.68
N ASN A 124 -2.25 -16.26 7.94
CA ASN A 124 -0.87 -16.06 7.51
C ASN A 124 -0.73 -15.91 5.98
N GLU A 125 -1.85 -15.83 5.25
CA GLU A 125 -1.90 -15.90 3.78
C GLU A 125 -0.91 -14.93 3.13
N HIS A 126 -0.89 -13.67 3.59
CA HIS A 126 0.00 -12.66 3.04
C HIS A 126 1.48 -12.97 3.29
N ALA A 127 1.83 -13.42 4.50
CA ALA A 127 3.21 -13.77 4.85
C ALA A 127 3.70 -14.99 4.05
N LEU A 128 2.82 -15.97 3.82
CA LEU A 128 3.12 -17.18 3.06
C LEU A 128 3.21 -16.92 1.55
N ALA A 129 2.33 -16.08 1.02
CA ALA A 129 2.28 -15.78 -0.41
C ALA A 129 3.42 -14.85 -0.85
N LEU A 130 3.83 -13.92 0.02
CA LEU A 130 4.84 -12.92 -0.31
C LEU A 130 6.24 -13.28 0.17
N GLY A 131 6.39 -14.06 1.25
CA GLY A 131 7.68 -14.32 1.89
C GLY A 131 8.72 -14.94 0.97
N GLN A 132 9.80 -14.21 0.71
CA GLN A 132 10.93 -14.66 -0.10
C GLN A 132 12.16 -15.03 0.75
N GLY A 133 12.15 -14.72 2.05
CA GLY A 133 13.17 -15.22 2.98
C GLY A 133 14.52 -14.52 2.90
N CYS A 134 14.58 -13.26 2.45
CA CYS A 134 15.81 -12.45 2.45
C CYS A 134 16.49 -12.43 3.83
N ALA A 135 15.69 -12.46 4.91
CA ALA A 135 16.13 -12.51 6.29
C ALA A 135 16.96 -13.77 6.65
N GLN A 136 16.90 -14.86 5.87
CA GLN A 136 17.72 -16.05 6.13
C GLN A 136 19.22 -15.77 6.02
N CYS A 137 19.60 -14.87 5.12
CA CYS A 137 20.99 -14.44 4.95
C CYS A 137 21.20 -13.04 5.52
N HIS A 138 20.29 -12.11 5.24
CA HIS A 138 20.46 -10.71 5.63
C HIS A 138 19.87 -10.38 6.99
N GLY A 139 19.17 -11.29 7.68
CA GLY A 139 18.61 -11.03 9.01
C GLY A 139 19.66 -11.08 10.11
N ALA A 140 19.43 -10.40 11.24
CA ALA A 140 20.30 -10.62 12.40
C ALA A 140 20.22 -12.08 12.83
N SER A 141 21.39 -12.69 13.01
CA SER A 141 21.55 -14.08 13.47
C SER A 141 20.60 -14.37 14.63
N THR A 142 19.79 -15.40 14.44
CA THR A 142 18.74 -15.86 15.35
C THR A 142 19.27 -16.21 16.74
N GLY A 143 18.93 -15.39 17.72
CA GLY A 143 18.72 -15.83 19.11
C GLY A 143 17.22 -15.77 19.39
N GLU A 144 16.68 -16.75 20.12
CA GLU A 144 15.27 -16.79 20.53
C GLU A 144 14.90 -15.49 21.27
N GLY A 145 14.13 -14.63 20.59
CA GLY A 145 13.78 -13.30 21.05
C GLY A 145 13.70 -12.38 19.84
N GLY A 146 12.47 -12.07 19.41
CA GLY A 146 12.20 -11.28 18.21
C GLY A 146 13.15 -10.09 18.08
N VAL A 147 13.87 -10.04 16.96
CA VAL A 147 14.84 -9.00 16.68
C VAL A 147 14.09 -7.67 16.54
N PRO A 148 14.53 -6.57 17.18
CA PRO A 148 13.89 -5.27 16.97
C PRO A 148 13.96 -4.90 15.47
N PRO A 149 12.97 -4.18 14.91
CA PRO A 149 12.94 -3.85 13.47
C PRO A 149 14.23 -3.20 12.95
N SER A 150 14.94 -2.45 13.81
CA SER A 150 16.23 -1.83 13.51
C SER A 150 17.39 -2.80 13.30
N GLN A 151 17.26 -4.06 13.71
CA GLN A 151 18.25 -5.12 13.54
C GLN A 151 17.74 -6.24 12.63
N ALA A 152 16.51 -6.14 12.11
CA ALA A 152 15.86 -7.19 11.33
C ALA A 152 16.59 -7.57 10.04
N ALA A 153 17.47 -6.71 9.51
CA ALA A 153 18.33 -7.02 8.37
C ALA A 153 19.84 -6.92 8.70
N GLY A 154 20.21 -7.28 9.94
CA GLY A 154 21.51 -7.07 10.58
C GLY A 154 22.74 -7.64 9.87
N GLY A 155 22.54 -8.38 8.78
CA GLY A 155 23.56 -9.21 8.16
C GLY A 155 23.74 -10.50 8.94
N GLY A 156 24.17 -11.52 8.23
CA GLY A 156 24.23 -12.87 8.75
C GLY A 156 25.27 -13.70 8.03
N GLN A 157 25.69 -14.77 8.69
CA GLN A 157 26.55 -15.78 8.12
C GLN A 157 25.68 -16.98 7.75
N SER A 158 25.55 -17.27 6.47
CA SER A 158 25.00 -18.54 6.01
C SER A 158 26.16 -19.52 5.77
N THR A 159 25.92 -20.80 6.06
CA THR A 159 26.87 -21.87 5.75
C THR A 159 26.15 -22.89 4.90
N PHE A 160 26.61 -23.06 3.67
CA PHE A 160 26.16 -24.13 2.80
C PHE A 160 27.09 -25.32 3.00
N VAL A 161 26.53 -26.49 3.31
CA VAL A 161 27.27 -27.76 3.39
C VAL A 161 26.87 -28.58 2.18
N ASP A 162 27.84 -28.87 1.33
CA ASP A 162 27.65 -29.74 0.17
C ASP A 162 27.26 -31.16 0.66
N PRO A 163 26.07 -31.68 0.27
CA PRO A 163 25.60 -32.98 0.74
C PRO A 163 26.40 -34.16 0.18
N GLU A 164 27.13 -33.99 -0.93
CA GLU A 164 27.94 -35.04 -1.54
C GLU A 164 29.37 -35.05 -1.01
N THR A 165 29.99 -33.87 -0.84
CA THR A 165 31.40 -33.76 -0.43
C THR A 165 31.59 -33.47 1.06
N GLY A 166 30.54 -33.01 1.76
CA GLY A 166 30.62 -32.54 3.15
C GLY A 166 31.40 -31.23 3.31
N ALA A 167 31.81 -30.59 2.22
CA ALA A 167 32.52 -29.33 2.25
C ALA A 167 31.56 -28.20 2.64
N SER A 168 31.96 -27.39 3.63
CA SER A 168 31.19 -26.21 4.03
C SER A 168 31.78 -24.94 3.42
N VAL A 169 30.96 -24.17 2.71
CA VAL A 169 31.29 -22.81 2.29
C VAL A 169 30.46 -21.84 3.12
N SER A 170 31.13 -20.90 3.77
CA SER A 170 30.46 -19.86 4.53
C SER A 170 30.41 -18.56 3.76
N TYR A 171 29.21 -18.00 3.65
CA TYR A 171 28.95 -16.73 3.02
C TYR A 171 28.56 -15.71 4.07
N GLN A 172 29.17 -14.54 3.98
CA GLN A 172 28.88 -13.39 4.83
C GLN A 172 27.98 -12.45 4.06
N ALA A 173 26.72 -12.39 4.43
CA ALA A 173 25.78 -11.44 3.88
C ALA A 173 25.92 -10.10 4.62
N PRO A 174 26.11 -8.98 3.89
CA PRO A 174 26.26 -7.68 4.53
C PRO A 174 24.96 -7.24 5.24
N PRO A 175 25.07 -6.41 6.30
CA PRO A 175 23.92 -5.76 6.91
C PRO A 175 23.20 -4.90 5.88
N LEU A 176 21.87 -4.83 5.91
CA LEU A 176 21.08 -3.96 5.02
C LEU A 176 20.48 -2.73 5.72
N GLN A 177 20.73 -2.55 7.03
CA GLN A 177 20.26 -1.40 7.83
C GLN A 177 20.76 -0.07 7.29
N ASN A 178 21.90 -0.10 6.62
CA ASN A 178 22.64 1.06 6.15
C ASN A 178 23.01 0.90 4.66
N VAL A 179 22.22 0.12 3.90
CA VAL A 179 22.45 -0.08 2.46
C VAL A 179 22.34 1.24 1.68
N PHE A 180 21.39 2.11 2.05
CA PHE A 180 21.21 3.42 1.44
C PHE A 180 22.30 4.43 1.82
N GLN A 181 23.13 4.12 2.82
CA GLN A 181 24.32 4.91 3.12
C GLN A 181 25.50 4.58 2.19
N ARG A 182 25.40 3.46 1.46
CA ARG A 182 26.47 2.94 0.58
C ARG A 182 26.13 3.05 -0.89
N TRP A 183 24.86 2.87 -1.23
CA TRP A 183 24.40 2.69 -2.59
C TRP A 183 23.12 3.46 -2.83
N ASP A 184 22.98 3.98 -4.05
CA ASP A 184 21.75 4.59 -4.53
C ASP A 184 20.68 3.51 -4.77
N GLU A 185 19.41 3.93 -4.73
CA GLU A 185 18.25 3.05 -4.91
C GLU A 185 18.33 2.20 -6.19
N GLU A 186 18.79 2.81 -7.29
CA GLU A 186 18.96 2.15 -8.59
C GLU A 186 19.95 0.98 -8.52
N VAL A 187 21.04 1.14 -7.77
CA VAL A 187 22.05 0.08 -7.57
C VAL A 187 21.49 -1.03 -6.68
N ILE A 188 20.70 -0.67 -5.66
CA ILE A 188 20.01 -1.63 -4.79
C ILE A 188 19.02 -2.46 -5.63
N LYS A 189 18.17 -1.81 -6.42
CA LYS A 189 17.21 -2.46 -7.34
C LYS A 189 17.93 -3.38 -8.32
N PHE A 190 18.97 -2.88 -8.99
CA PHE A 190 19.78 -3.68 -9.91
C PHE A 190 20.34 -4.96 -9.25
N THR A 191 20.83 -4.84 -8.01
CA THR A 191 21.42 -5.95 -7.26
C THR A 191 20.39 -6.98 -6.84
N ILE A 192 19.18 -6.55 -6.43
CA ILE A 192 18.09 -7.47 -6.10
C ILE A 192 17.59 -8.18 -7.36
N GLU A 193 17.37 -7.44 -8.45
CA GLU A 193 16.87 -8.00 -9.71
C GLU A 193 17.78 -9.09 -10.26
N ARG A 194 19.09 -8.83 -10.34
CA ARG A 194 20.06 -9.69 -11.04
C ARG A 194 20.88 -10.57 -10.10
N GLY A 195 20.75 -10.38 -8.80
CA GLY A 195 21.63 -10.99 -7.82
C GLY A 195 23.05 -10.43 -7.91
N ARG A 196 23.97 -11.09 -7.21
CA ARG A 196 25.38 -10.68 -7.18
C ARG A 196 26.29 -11.82 -7.65
N PRO A 197 26.80 -11.76 -8.89
CA PRO A 197 27.69 -12.80 -9.44
C PRO A 197 28.87 -13.10 -8.52
N GLY A 198 29.18 -14.39 -8.36
CA GLY A 198 30.26 -14.85 -7.47
C GLY A 198 29.91 -14.84 -5.98
N THR A 199 28.64 -14.65 -5.63
CA THR A 199 28.12 -14.79 -4.26
C THR A 199 26.85 -15.64 -4.27
N ASP A 200 26.41 -16.06 -3.08
CA ASP A 200 25.16 -16.81 -2.89
C ASP A 200 23.88 -15.96 -3.01
N MET A 201 23.99 -14.65 -3.27
CA MET A 201 22.80 -13.81 -3.49
C MET A 201 22.23 -14.05 -4.90
N PRO A 202 21.09 -14.77 -5.04
CA PRO A 202 20.54 -15.12 -6.34
C PRO A 202 19.86 -13.92 -6.99
N ALA A 203 19.49 -14.07 -8.25
CA ALA A 203 18.58 -13.14 -8.93
C ALA A 203 17.16 -13.30 -8.39
N TRP A 204 16.52 -12.19 -8.02
CA TRP A 204 15.13 -12.20 -7.54
C TRP A 204 14.13 -11.69 -8.57
N GLY A 205 14.57 -10.90 -9.55
CA GLY A 205 13.67 -10.36 -10.57
C GLY A 205 13.20 -11.43 -11.55
N VAL A 206 11.92 -11.42 -11.88
CA VAL A 206 11.31 -12.32 -12.89
C VAL A 206 12.02 -12.28 -14.24
N GLU A 207 12.53 -11.11 -14.66
CA GLU A 207 13.29 -10.96 -15.91
C GLU A 207 14.61 -11.77 -15.90
N TYR A 208 15.16 -12.01 -14.71
CA TYR A 208 16.45 -12.70 -14.50
C TYR A 208 16.27 -14.11 -13.91
N GLY A 209 15.04 -14.65 -13.93
CA GLY A 209 14.73 -16.00 -13.47
C GLY A 209 14.39 -16.13 -11.98
N GLY A 210 14.24 -15.01 -11.26
CA GLY A 210 13.76 -15.00 -9.88
C GLY A 210 12.23 -14.94 -9.76
N PRO A 211 11.67 -15.03 -8.54
CA PRO A 211 10.23 -15.11 -8.32
C PRO A 211 9.51 -13.75 -8.19
N MET A 212 10.25 -12.63 -8.10
CA MET A 212 9.70 -11.32 -7.73
C MET A 212 9.39 -10.44 -8.94
N THR A 213 8.19 -9.85 -8.95
CA THR A 213 7.84 -8.79 -9.89
C THR A 213 8.57 -7.49 -9.54
N GLU A 214 8.61 -6.53 -10.47
CA GLU A 214 9.19 -5.20 -10.23
C GLU A 214 8.56 -4.53 -9.00
N GLN A 215 7.24 -4.61 -8.85
CA GLN A 215 6.54 -4.04 -7.69
C GLN A 215 6.95 -4.71 -6.37
N MET A 216 7.16 -6.02 -6.34
CA MET A 216 7.63 -6.72 -5.14
C MET A 216 9.04 -6.26 -4.75
N ILE A 217 9.89 -5.97 -5.74
CA ILE A 217 11.25 -5.43 -5.50
C ILE A 217 11.15 -4.02 -4.93
N ASP A 218 10.33 -3.16 -5.54
CA ASP A 218 10.12 -1.79 -5.08
C ASP A 218 9.54 -1.77 -3.64
N ASP A 219 8.63 -2.70 -3.30
CA ASP A 219 8.10 -2.85 -1.94
C ASP A 219 9.20 -3.19 -0.93
N VAL A 220 10.11 -4.12 -1.25
CA VAL A 220 11.27 -4.44 -0.39
C VAL A 220 12.19 -3.24 -0.23
N ILE A 221 12.44 -2.49 -1.30
CA ILE A 221 13.26 -1.28 -1.28
C ILE A 221 12.61 -0.20 -0.41
N ALA A 222 11.30 0.01 -0.52
CA ALA A 222 10.54 0.93 0.32
C ALA A 222 10.64 0.53 1.81
N TRP A 223 10.51 -0.76 2.11
CA TRP A 223 10.71 -1.26 3.47
C TRP A 223 12.15 -1.06 3.97
N LEU A 224 13.17 -1.38 3.16
CA LEU A 224 14.57 -1.14 3.51
C LEU A 224 14.82 0.34 3.78
N ALA A 225 14.28 1.23 2.94
CA ALA A 225 14.40 2.67 3.11
C ALA A 225 13.81 3.11 4.45
N SER A 226 12.68 2.53 4.88
CA SER A 226 12.03 2.85 6.16
C SER A 226 12.87 2.53 7.41
N LEU A 227 13.92 1.71 7.29
CA LEU A 227 14.76 1.32 8.42
C LEU A 227 15.55 2.53 8.96
N PRO A 228 15.69 2.69 10.31
CA PRO A 228 16.34 3.85 10.90
C PRO A 228 17.74 4.17 10.38
N GLY A 229 18.59 3.16 10.15
CA GLY A 229 19.95 3.35 9.64
C GLY A 229 20.03 3.77 8.17
N ASN A 230 18.94 3.58 7.41
CA ASN A 230 18.81 4.00 6.03
C ASN A 230 18.21 5.41 5.93
N GLN A 231 17.47 5.83 6.96
CA GLN A 231 16.94 7.20 7.08
C GLN A 231 18.00 8.20 7.55
N GLU A 232 18.85 7.84 8.51
CA GLU A 232 19.83 8.75 9.08
C GLU A 232 21.20 8.09 9.27
N ALA A 233 22.25 8.76 8.80
CA ALA A 233 23.62 8.32 9.01
C ALA A 233 24.02 8.50 10.49
N PRO A 234 24.89 7.64 11.05
CA PRO A 234 25.35 7.80 12.43
C PRO A 234 25.89 9.20 12.70
N ALA A 235 25.37 9.85 13.74
CA ALA A 235 25.75 11.21 14.08
C ALA A 235 27.20 11.28 14.59
N ILE A 236 27.96 12.23 14.08
CA ILE A 236 29.30 12.55 14.61
C ILE A 236 29.12 13.54 15.76
N PRO A 237 29.67 13.28 16.97
CA PRO A 237 29.58 14.23 18.07
C PRO A 237 30.15 15.59 17.67
N LYS A 238 29.45 16.69 17.99
CA LYS A 238 29.94 18.05 17.68
C LYS A 238 31.31 18.37 18.29
N SER A 239 31.65 17.73 19.41
CA SER A 239 32.98 17.81 20.04
C SER A 239 34.11 17.28 19.15
N CYS A 240 33.79 16.44 18.17
CA CYS A 240 34.72 15.89 17.20
C CYS A 240 34.85 16.72 15.91
N ALA A 241 34.24 17.91 15.86
CA ALA A 241 34.44 18.83 14.73
C ALA A 241 35.84 19.46 14.71
N ASN A 242 36.47 19.63 15.88
CA ASN A 242 37.85 20.14 16.00
C ASN A 242 38.54 19.58 17.27
N PRO A 243 38.82 18.26 17.31
CA PRO A 243 39.42 17.62 18.48
C PRO A 243 40.88 18.06 18.67
N LYS A 244 41.33 18.15 19.93
CA LYS A 244 42.72 18.52 20.29
C LYS A 244 43.30 17.49 21.26
N GLY A 245 44.62 17.29 21.18
CA GLY A 245 45.35 16.37 22.07
C GLY A 245 44.77 14.96 22.04
N ASP A 246 44.54 14.39 23.23
CA ASP A 246 44.10 13.00 23.44
C ASP A 246 42.71 12.71 22.84
N ALA A 247 41.92 13.75 22.54
CA ALA A 247 40.63 13.60 21.88
C ALA A 247 40.74 13.24 20.38
N LEU A 248 41.92 13.43 19.75
CA LEU A 248 42.11 13.12 18.31
C LEU A 248 41.88 11.64 18.01
N VAL A 249 42.42 10.74 18.83
CA VAL A 249 42.32 9.30 18.62
C VAL A 249 40.88 8.81 18.83
N SER A 250 40.23 9.25 19.92
CA SER A 250 38.86 8.86 20.23
C SER A 250 37.83 9.44 19.26
N CYS A 251 38.01 10.69 18.81
CA CYS A 251 37.16 11.28 17.78
C CYS A 251 37.42 10.68 16.39
N GLY A 252 38.66 10.36 16.06
CA GLY A 252 39.01 9.64 14.83
C GLY A 252 38.30 8.30 14.74
N GLY A 253 38.29 7.53 15.84
CA GLY A 253 37.54 6.27 15.93
C GLY A 253 36.04 6.46 15.68
N LYS A 254 35.41 7.45 16.31
CA LYS A 254 33.96 7.73 16.12
C LYS A 254 33.62 8.20 14.71
N ILE A 255 34.49 8.98 14.08
CA ILE A 255 34.31 9.41 12.68
C ILE A 255 34.45 8.19 11.75
N PHE A 256 35.45 7.34 12.01
CA PHE A 256 35.67 6.13 11.26
C PHE A 256 34.46 5.21 11.36
N GLU A 257 33.96 4.95 12.57
CA GLU A 257 32.76 4.14 12.81
C GLU A 257 31.53 4.71 12.09
N ALA A 258 31.34 6.04 12.13
CA ALA A 258 30.18 6.69 11.52
C ALA A 258 30.20 6.75 9.99
N ARG A 259 31.38 6.74 9.35
CA ARG A 259 31.52 7.05 7.91
C ARG A 259 32.33 6.02 7.12
N CYS A 260 33.40 5.50 7.70
CA CYS A 260 34.32 4.60 7.01
C CYS A 260 33.95 3.13 7.23
N ALA A 261 33.53 2.76 8.45
CA ALA A 261 33.21 1.39 8.83
C ALA A 261 32.02 0.82 8.05
N VAL A 262 31.15 1.70 7.54
CA VAL A 262 30.06 1.34 6.64
C VAL A 262 30.58 0.55 5.42
N CYS A 263 31.76 0.89 4.89
CA CYS A 263 32.37 0.20 3.75
C CYS A 263 33.58 -0.67 4.12
N HIS A 264 34.32 -0.32 5.17
CA HIS A 264 35.58 -0.99 5.55
C HIS A 264 35.44 -2.00 6.69
N GLY A 265 34.26 -2.11 7.30
CA GLY A 265 34.08 -2.86 8.55
C GLY A 265 34.57 -2.09 9.77
N ALA A 266 34.14 -2.52 10.95
CA ALA A 266 34.59 -2.01 12.25
C ALA A 266 35.84 -2.73 12.75
#